data_AF-A0A533RVR7-F1
#
_entry.id   AF-A0A533RVR7-F1
#
_cell.length_a   1.000
_cell.length_b   1.000
_cell.length_c   1.000
_cell.angle_alpha   90.00
_cell.angle_beta   90.00
_cell.angle_gamma   90.00
#
_symmetry.space_group_name_H-M   'P 1'
#
loop_
_entity.id
_entity.type
_entity.pdbx_description
1 polymer ?
#
loop_
_entity_poly.entity_id
_entity_poly.type
_entity_poly.pdbx_seq_one_letter_code
_entity_poly.pdbx_strand_id
1 'polypeptide(L)' 'CKLDEAGYIETDHDGRTSVDGLFAAGDVTVGELKQVITAASKGASAAFEALRFIDSGMVCSL' A
#
# COMPACT_ATOMS: atom_id res chain seq x y z
N CYS A 1 10.84 0.48 3.27
CA CYS A 1 9.74 1.39 3.69
C CYS A 1 9.80 1.56 5.20
N LYS A 2 9.16 2.60 5.74
CA LYS A 2 9.02 2.82 7.19
C LYS A 2 8.10 1.76 7.82
N LEU A 3 8.41 1.39 9.05
CA LEU A 3 7.65 0.49 9.89
C LEU A 3 7.32 1.18 11.21
N ASP A 4 6.22 0.79 11.85
CA ASP A 4 5.97 1.14 13.25
C ASP A 4 6.86 0.33 14.22
N GLU A 5 6.73 0.58 15.52
CA GLU A 5 7.50 -0.13 16.56
C GLU A 5 7.21 -1.63 16.63
N ALA A 6 6.05 -2.07 16.12
CA ALA A 6 5.64 -3.47 16.07
C ALA A 6 6.06 -4.17 14.76
N GLY A 7 6.66 -3.43 13.81
CA GLY A 7 7.15 -3.95 12.53
C GLY A 7 6.12 -3.97 11.41
N TYR A 8 4.96 -3.32 11.56
CA TYR A 8 3.97 -3.17 10.49
C TYR A 8 4.33 -2.04 9.55
N ILE A 9 4.02 -2.20 8.27
CA ILE A 9 4.30 -1.20 7.24
C ILE A 9 3.37 0.00 7.43
N GLU A 10 3.97 1.19 7.57
CA GLU A 10 3.21 2.44 7.54
C GLU A 10 2.72 2.70 6.11
N THR A 11 1.41 2.92 5.97
CA THR A 11 0.78 3.27 4.69
C THR A 11 -0.21 4.41 4.85
N ASP A 12 -0.41 5.21 3.79
CA ASP A 12 -1.58 6.09 3.72
C ASP A 12 -2.87 5.30 3.41
N HIS A 13 -3.97 6.02 3.18
CA HIS A 13 -5.27 5.42 2.86
C HIS A 13 -5.24 4.58 1.57
N ASP A 14 -4.40 4.98 0.61
CA ASP A 14 -4.32 4.35 -0.72
C ASP A 14 -3.23 3.26 -0.77
N GLY A 15 -2.66 2.89 0.38
CA GLY A 15 -1.65 1.85 0.49
C GLY A 15 -0.24 2.28 0.10
N ARG A 16 0.03 3.58 -0.09
CA ARG A 16 1.37 4.08 -0.41
C ARG A 16 2.30 3.94 0.78
N THR A 17 3.48 3.38 0.56
CA THR A 17 4.53 3.32 1.58
C THR A 17 5.43 4.55 1.52
N SER A 18 6.44 4.62 2.38
CA SER A 18 7.47 5.67 2.34
C SER A 18 8.44 5.58 1.14
N VAL A 19 8.24 4.65 0.22
CA VAL A 19 9.07 4.43 -0.98
C VAL A 19 8.17 4.54 -2.20
N ASP A 20 8.49 5.45 -3.11
CA ASP A 20 7.70 5.66 -4.32
C ASP A 20 7.63 4.39 -5.17
N GLY A 21 6.43 4.08 -5.67
CA GLY A 21 6.17 2.86 -6.43
C GLY A 21 6.07 1.58 -5.59
N LEU A 22 6.26 1.64 -4.26
CA LEU A 22 6.04 0.52 -3.35
C LEU A 22 4.76 0.71 -2.55
N PHE A 23 3.87 -0.29 -2.64
CA PHE A 23 2.56 -0.30 -2.00
C PHE A 23 2.43 -1.50 -1.06
N ALA A 24 1.62 -1.37 -0.01
CA ALA A 24 1.33 -2.46 0.91
C ALA A 24 -0.16 -2.45 1.31
N ALA A 25 -0.70 -3.64 1.58
CA ALA A 25 -2.10 -3.82 1.92
C ALA A 25 -2.30 -5.04 2.82
N GLY A 26 -3.44 -5.07 3.53
CA GLY A 26 -3.78 -6.18 4.42
C GLY A 26 -3.11 -6.11 5.77
N ASP A 27 -2.92 -7.27 6.40
CA ASP A 27 -2.53 -7.37 7.81
C ASP A 27 -1.07 -6.99 8.07
N VAL A 28 -0.24 -6.92 7.00
CA VAL A 28 1.16 -6.46 7.06
C VAL A 28 1.29 -4.95 7.31
N THR A 29 0.22 -4.18 7.14
CA THR A 29 0.23 -2.73 7.37
C THR A 29 -0.37 -2.36 8.73
N VAL A 30 -0.06 -1.15 9.21
CA VAL A 30 -0.59 -0.61 10.47
C VAL A 30 -2.13 -0.67 10.48
N GLY A 31 -2.70 -1.13 11.59
CA GLY A 31 -4.14 -1.18 11.81
C GLY A 31 -4.57 -2.34 12.71
N GLU A 32 -5.52 -2.07 13.60
CA GLU A 32 -6.00 -3.00 14.62
C GLU A 32 -6.90 -4.10 14.06
N LEU A 33 -7.74 -3.78 13.04
CA LEU A 33 -8.75 -4.71 12.53
C LEU A 33 -8.18 -5.65 11.45
N LYS A 34 -7.83 -6.87 11.86
CA LYS A 34 -7.32 -7.94 10.98
C LYS A 34 -8.46 -8.84 10.51
N GLN A 35 -9.04 -8.53 9.36
CA GLN A 35 -10.20 -9.23 8.79
C GLN A 35 -10.02 -9.44 7.28
N VAL A 36 -10.52 -10.56 6.76
CA VAL A 36 -10.44 -10.90 5.32
C VAL A 36 -11.01 -9.77 4.45
N ILE A 37 -12.17 -9.23 4.81
CA ILE A 37 -12.81 -8.16 4.02
C ILE A 37 -12.04 -6.84 4.08
N THR A 38 -11.44 -6.52 5.24
CA THR A 38 -10.58 -5.34 5.40
C THR A 38 -9.32 -5.48 4.56
N ALA A 39 -8.68 -6.64 4.59
CA ALA A 39 -7.50 -6.91 3.78
C ALA A 39 -7.80 -6.85 2.27
N ALA A 40 -8.92 -7.41 1.83
CA ALA A 40 -9.37 -7.34 0.45
C ALA A 40 -9.64 -5.90 -0.02
N SER A 41 -10.30 -5.09 0.81
CA SER A 41 -10.56 -3.67 0.52
C SER A 41 -9.26 -2.87 0.38
N LYS A 42 -8.33 -3.02 1.33
CA LYS A 42 -7.00 -2.40 1.27
C LYS A 42 -6.24 -2.84 0.02
N GLY A 43 -6.33 -4.12 -0.34
CA GLY A 43 -5.72 -4.65 -1.56
C GLY A 43 -6.26 -4.00 -2.83
N ALA A 44 -7.58 -3.81 -2.93
CA ALA A 44 -8.19 -3.13 -4.06
C ALA A 44 -7.73 -1.67 -4.18
N SER A 45 -7.65 -0.94 -3.07
CA SER A 45 -7.17 0.44 -3.03
C SER A 45 -5.70 0.56 -3.44
N ALA A 46 -4.83 -0.26 -2.85
CA ALA A 46 -3.40 -0.28 -3.18
C ALA A 46 -3.13 -0.69 -4.64
N ALA A 47 -3.87 -1.65 -5.18
CA ALA A 47 -3.74 -2.07 -6.57
C ALA A 47 -4.18 -0.96 -7.55
N PHE A 48 -5.28 -0.27 -7.24
CA PHE A 48 -5.74 0.85 -8.08
C PHE A 48 -4.74 2.00 -8.06
N GLU A 49 -4.13 2.30 -6.92
CA GLU A 49 -3.13 3.35 -6.83
C GLU A 49 -1.80 2.94 -7.52
N ALA A 50 -1.40 1.67 -7.42
CA ALA A 50 -0.26 1.15 -8.17
C ALA A 50 -0.47 1.27 -9.69
N LEU A 51 -1.69 1.03 -10.18
CA LEU A 51 -2.03 1.25 -11.60
C LEU A 51 -1.87 2.72 -11.98
N ARG A 52 -2.42 3.66 -11.18
CA ARG A 52 -2.26 5.10 -11.42
C ARG A 52 -0.79 5.52 -11.44
N PHE A 53 0.03 4.94 -10.57
CA PHE A 53 1.46 5.19 -10.54
C PHE A 53 2.13 4.78 -11.86
N ILE A 54 1.80 3.61 -12.40
CA ILE A 54 2.29 3.15 -13.71
C ILE A 54 1.81 4.07 -14.84
N ASP A 55 0.51 4.36 -14.90
CA ASP A 55 -0.11 5.17 -15.96
C ASP A 55 0.43 6.61 -16.00
N SER A 56 0.85 7.14 -14.86
CA SER A 56 1.46 8.47 -14.77
C SER A 56 2.87 8.57 -15.38
N GLY A 57 3.45 7.46 -15.84
CA GLY A 57 4.80 7.42 -16.42
C GLY A 57 5.92 7.46 -15.37
N MET A 58 5.59 7.28 -14.08
CA MET A 58 6.57 7.23 -12.99
C MET A 58 7.35 5.91 -12.96
N VAL A 59 6.97 4.92 -13.76
CA VAL A 59 7.78 3.72 -14.02
C VAL A 59 8.53 3.96 -15.33
N CYS A 60 9.70 4.60 -15.23
CA CYS A 60 10.71 4.79 -16.27
C CYS A 60 10.17 4.75 -17.72
N SER A 61 9.98 5.92 -18.34
CA SER A 61 9.64 6.02 -19.76
C SER A 61 10.69 5.28 -20.61
N LEU A 62 10.26 4.22 -21.29
CA LEU A 62 10.98 3.65 -22.43
C LEU A 62 10.97 4.62 -23.61
#